data_AF-A0A351DTK8-F1
#
_entry.id   AF-A0A351DTK8-F1
#
_cell.length_a   1.000
_cell.length_b   1.000
_cell.length_c   1.000
_cell.angle_alpha   90.00
_cell.angle_beta   90.00
_cell.angle_gamma   90.00
#
_symmetry.space_group_name_H-M   'P 1'
#
loop_
_entity.id
_entity.type
_entity.pdbx_description
1 polymer ?
#
loop_
_entity_poly.entity_id
_entity_poly.type
_entity_poly.pdbx_seq_one_letter_code
_entity_poly.pdbx_strand_id
1 'polypeptide(L)' 'IKLTRAGRKLAETSRDRHEVVVRFLLALGLDPTTAEIDAEGIEHHVSPKTLRVFADFVRQKGL' A
#
# COMPACT_ATOMS: atom_id res chain seq x y z
N ILE A 1 -7.88 0.94 24.61
CA ILE A 1 -8.56 -0.07 23.74
C ILE A 1 -7.48 -1.01 23.19
N LYS A 2 -7.73 -2.33 23.08
CA LYS A 2 -6.78 -3.31 22.51
C LYS A 2 -7.44 -4.08 21.37
N LEU A 3 -6.71 -4.31 20.28
CA LEU A 3 -7.21 -5.12 19.16
C LEU A 3 -7.28 -6.61 19.56
N THR A 4 -8.30 -7.29 19.04
CA THR A 4 -8.36 -8.76 19.03
C THR A 4 -7.31 -9.32 18.08
N ARG A 5 -7.08 -10.63 18.10
CA ARG A 5 -6.19 -11.30 17.12
C ARG A 5 -6.63 -11.05 15.68
N ALA A 6 -7.94 -11.12 15.42
CA ALA A 6 -8.51 -10.82 14.11
C ALA A 6 -8.29 -9.34 13.73
N GLY A 7 -8.50 -8.42 14.69
CA GLY A 7 -8.26 -7.00 14.49
C GLY A 7 -6.80 -6.67 14.17
N ARG A 8 -5.84 -7.34 14.83
CA ARG A 8 -4.40 -7.20 14.51
C ARG A 8 -4.08 -7.64 13.09
N LYS A 9 -4.55 -8.83 12.69
CA LYS A 9 -4.32 -9.36 11.34
C LYS A 9 -4.90 -8.44 10.26
N LEU A 10 -6.08 -7.87 10.52
CA LEU A 10 -6.68 -6.90 9.62
C LEU A 10 -5.83 -5.63 9.52
N ALA A 11 -5.38 -5.09 10.65
CA ALA A 11 -4.54 -3.90 10.68
C ALA A 11 -3.19 -4.10 9.98
N GLU A 12 -2.56 -5.27 10.17
CA GLU A 12 -1.34 -5.66 9.44
C GLU A 12 -1.61 -5.73 7.93
N THR A 13 -2.71 -6.36 7.52
CA THR A 13 -3.08 -6.44 6.10
C THR A 13 -3.33 -5.07 5.49
N SER A 14 -4.02 -4.16 6.20
CA SER A 14 -4.20 -2.78 5.74
C SER A 14 -2.86 -2.07 5.60
N ARG A 15 -1.98 -2.15 6.61
CA ARG A 15 -0.66 -1.53 6.57
C ARG A 15 0.20 -2.02 5.40
N ASP A 16 0.20 -3.32 5.14
CA ASP A 16 0.95 -3.91 4.02
C ASP A 16 0.44 -3.41 2.66
N ARG A 17 -0.88 -3.21 2.53
CA ARG A 17 -1.49 -2.65 1.33
C ARG A 17 -1.10 -1.19 1.15
N HIS A 18 -1.17 -0.39 2.22
CA HIS A 18 -0.78 1.02 2.24
C HIS A 18 0.64 1.19 1.70
N GLU A 19 1.59 0.44 2.28
CA GLU A 19 3.01 0.56 1.94
C GLU A 19 3.28 0.24 0.47
N VAL A 20 2.63 -0.80 -0.07
CA VAL A 20 2.80 -1.16 -1.49
C VAL A 20 2.30 -0.04 -2.41
N VAL A 21 1.17 0.59 -2.08
CA VAL A 21 0.63 1.69 -2.89
C VAL A 21 1.50 2.93 -2.77
N VAL A 22 1.92 3.32 -1.57
CA VAL A 22 2.84 4.46 -1.36
C VAL A 22 4.12 4.28 -2.15
N ARG A 23 4.80 3.13 -2.02
CA ARG A 23 6.05 2.85 -2.75
C ARG A 23 5.86 2.86 -4.26
N PHE A 24 4.71 2.37 -4.73
CA PHE A 24 4.37 2.43 -6.14
C PHE A 24 4.23 3.87 -6.64
N LEU A 25 3.48 4.72 -5.93
CA LEU A 25 3.30 6.12 -6.30
C LEU A 25 4.61 6.92 -6.24
N LEU A 26 5.45 6.67 -5.23
CA LEU A 26 6.81 7.22 -5.15
C LEU A 26 7.67 6.77 -6.34
N ALA A 27 7.59 5.50 -6.74
CA ALA A 27 8.31 4.97 -7.90
C ALA A 27 7.84 5.57 -9.24
N LEU A 28 6.62 6.12 -9.30
CA LEU A 28 6.12 6.91 -10.42
C LEU A 28 6.62 8.37 -10.41
N GLY A 29 7.24 8.82 -9.31
CA GLY A 29 7.80 10.16 -9.17
C GLY A 29 6.91 11.16 -8.43
N LEU A 30 5.86 10.69 -7.75
CA LEU A 30 5.07 11.55 -6.87
C LEU A 30 5.87 11.91 -5.61
N ASP A 31 5.60 13.09 -5.05
CA ASP A 31 6.17 13.47 -3.77
C ASP A 31 5.56 12.65 -2.60
N PRO A 32 6.26 12.54 -1.46
CA PRO A 32 5.79 11.73 -0.34
C PRO A 32 4.42 12.14 0.21
N THR A 33 4.10 13.44 0.22
CA THR A 33 2.82 13.91 0.78
C THR A 33 1.67 13.44 -0.09
N THR A 34 1.79 13.62 -1.41
CA THR A 34 0.77 13.16 -2.36
C THR A 34 0.65 11.64 -2.35
N ALA A 35 1.77 10.92 -2.31
CA ALA A 35 1.77 9.45 -2.29
C ALA A 35 1.05 8.87 -1.05
N GLU A 36 1.22 9.47 0.13
CA GLU A 36 0.54 9.05 1.36
C GLU A 36 -0.97 9.30 1.29
N ILE A 37 -1.38 10.50 0.85
CA ILE A 37 -2.81 10.89 0.77
C ILE A 37 -3.55 10.03 -0.25
N ASP A 38 -2.96 9.85 -1.45
CA ASP A 38 -3.60 9.07 -2.51
C ASP A 38 -3.65 7.57 -2.17
N ALA A 39 -2.65 7.07 -1.43
CA ALA A 39 -2.60 5.67 -1.04
C ALA A 39 -3.81 5.26 -0.18
N GLU A 40 -4.27 6.10 0.76
CA GLU A 40 -5.43 5.80 1.61
C GLU A 40 -6.68 5.45 0.78
N GLY A 41 -6.98 6.24 -0.27
CA GLY A 41 -8.14 5.98 -1.13
C GLY A 41 -7.98 4.72 -1.98
N ILE A 42 -6.78 4.52 -2.54
CA ILE A 42 -6.48 3.42 -3.45
C ILE A 42 -6.43 2.08 -2.71
N GLU A 43 -5.82 2.03 -1.53
CA GLU A 43 -5.59 0.78 -0.80
C GLU A 43 -6.87 0.05 -0.42
N HIS A 44 -7.98 0.78 -0.23
CA HIS A 44 -9.27 0.20 0.11
C HIS A 44 -9.97 -0.43 -1.10
N HIS A 45 -9.73 0.07 -2.30
CA HIS A 45 -10.47 -0.30 -3.51
C HIS A 45 -9.65 -1.12 -4.52
N VAL A 46 -8.32 -1.08 -4.40
CA VAL A 46 -7.43 -1.78 -5.34
C VAL A 46 -7.58 -3.30 -5.23
N SER A 47 -7.76 -3.97 -6.37
CA SER A 47 -7.88 -5.42 -6.37
C SER A 47 -6.57 -6.09 -5.91
N PRO A 48 -6.62 -7.29 -5.29
CA PRO A 48 -5.40 -8.03 -4.93
C PRO A 48 -4.47 -8.32 -6.12
N LYS A 49 -5.04 -8.49 -7.32
CA LYS A 49 -4.26 -8.69 -8.55
C LYS A 49 -3.48 -7.43 -8.92
N THR A 50 -4.13 -6.28 -8.89
CA THR A 50 -3.50 -4.98 -9.20
C THR A 50 -2.42 -4.64 -8.17
N LEU A 51 -2.69 -4.87 -6.88
CA LEU A 51 -1.71 -4.62 -5.81
C LEU A 51 -0.43 -5.46 -5.99
N ARG A 52 -0.56 -6.70 -6.47
CA ARG A 52 0.60 -7.54 -6.79
C ARG A 52 1.44 -6.93 -7.90
N VAL A 53 0.81 -6.41 -8.95
CA VAL A 53 1.53 -5.73 -10.04
C VAL A 53 2.25 -4.48 -9.53
N PHE A 54 1.67 -3.73 -8.60
CA PHE A 54 2.34 -2.58 -7.96
C PHE A 54 3.61 -3.03 -7.21
N ALA A 55 3.49 -4.08 -6.39
CA ALA A 55 4.63 -4.63 -5.67
C ALA A 55 5.73 -5.14 -6.63
N ASP A 56 5.35 -5.82 -7.71
CA ASP A 56 6.28 -6.32 -8.72
C ASP A 56 7.01 -5.17 -9.44
N PHE A 57 6.29 -4.09 -9.76
CA PHE A 57 6.84 -2.89 -10.38
C PHE A 57 7.90 -2.22 -9.48
N VAL A 58 7.57 -2.03 -8.21
CA VAL A 58 8.47 -1.45 -7.21
C VAL A 58 9.77 -2.26 -7.11
N ARG A 59 9.67 -3.60 -6.99
CA ARG A 59 10.83 -4.49 -6.95
C ARG A 59 11.72 -4.38 -8.20
N GLN A 60 11.13 -4.23 -9.39
CA GLN A 60 11.88 -4.09 -10.65
C GLN A 60 12.60 -2.75 -10.77
N LYS A 61 12.05 -1.68 -10.18
CA LYS A 61 12.68 -0.35 -10.11
C LYS A 61 13.85 -0.27 -9.13
N GLY A 62 14.09 -1.31 -8.32
CA GLY A 62 15.11 -1.29 -7.26
C GLY A 62 14.70 -0.46 -6.05
N LEU A 63 13.40 -0.22 -5.88
CA LEU A 63 12.80 0.52 -4.77
C LEU A 63 12.12 -0.40 -3.76
#